data_AF-A0A1A9UZ50-F1
#
_entry.id   AF-A0A1A9UZ50-F1
#
_cell.length_a   1.000
_cell.length_b   1.000
_cell.length_c   1.000
_cell.angle_alpha   90.00
_cell.angle_beta   90.00
_cell.angle_gamma   90.00
#
_symmetry.space_group_name_H-M   'P 1'
#
loop_
_entity.id
_entity.type
_entity.pdbx_description
1 polymer ?
#
loop_
_entity_poly.entity_id
_entity_poly.type
_entity_poly.pdbx_seq_one_letter_code
_entity_poly.pdbx_strand_id
1 'polypeptide(L)'
;MENDEGAHTIGQLTKTKVHFHAPSENYKTDGYMVTNNIENLLKQHCRVQTRSPPEPNGILHIGYAKVININFGYAAAYGGICYLHYDDTNFENEEEKFLEAYVIRSNGWAINHIR
;
A
#
# COMPACT_ATOMS: atom_id res chain seq x y z
N MET A 1 5.25 14.91 -30.45
CA MET A 1 4.11 14.32 -29.73
C MET A 1 4.69 13.14 -28.98
N GLU A 2 4.97 13.29 -27.69
CA GLU A 2 5.33 12.12 -26.86
C GLU A 2 4.14 11.18 -26.91
N ASN A 3 4.38 9.93 -27.31
CA ASN A 3 3.38 8.88 -27.18
C ASN A 3 3.10 8.73 -25.69
N ASP A 4 1.99 9.31 -25.22
CA ASP A 4 1.43 9.09 -23.89
C ASP A 4 0.82 7.69 -23.84
N GLU A 5 1.63 6.66 -24.07
CA GLU A 5 1.24 5.30 -23.75
C GLU A 5 1.02 5.25 -22.23
N GLY A 6 -0.24 5.00 -21.84
CA GLY A 6 -0.61 4.83 -20.44
C GLY A 6 0.17 3.67 -19.81
N ALA A 7 0.33 3.70 -18.49
CA ALA A 7 0.86 2.53 -17.80
C ALA A 7 -0.16 1.39 -17.86
N HIS A 8 0.28 0.20 -18.30
CA HIS A 8 -0.58 -0.98 -18.41
C HIS A 8 -0.62 -1.80 -17.12
N THR A 9 0.32 -1.57 -16.20
CA THR A 9 0.35 -2.18 -14.87
C THR A 9 0.61 -1.14 -13.78
N ILE A 10 0.23 -1.46 -12.55
CA ILE A 10 0.51 -0.60 -11.40
C ILE A 10 2.02 -0.46 -11.15
N GLY A 11 2.80 -1.50 -11.42
CA GLY A 11 4.25 -1.47 -11.30
C GLY A 11 4.89 -0.52 -12.32
N GLN A 12 4.38 -0.47 -13.55
CA GLN A 12 4.79 0.51 -14.55
C GLN A 12 4.39 1.92 -14.09
N LEU A 13 3.14 2.12 -13.69
CA LEU A 13 2.62 3.42 -13.27
C LEU A 13 3.47 4.02 -12.16
N THR A 14 3.79 3.22 -11.15
CA THR A 14 4.54 3.65 -9.96
C THR A 14 6.03 3.88 -10.23
N LYS A 15 6.57 3.39 -11.34
CA LYS A 15 7.96 3.63 -11.76
C LYS A 15 8.12 4.77 -12.75
N THR A 16 7.10 5.06 -13.55
CA THR A 16 7.22 6.01 -14.67
C THR A 16 6.47 7.31 -14.45
N LYS A 17 5.28 7.27 -13.83
CA LYS A 17 4.38 8.43 -13.74
C LYS A 17 4.13 8.92 -12.31
N VAL A 18 4.53 8.16 -11.29
CA VAL A 18 4.36 8.55 -9.89
C VAL A 18 5.72 8.86 -9.26
N HIS A 19 5.83 10.03 -8.65
CA HIS A 19 7.05 10.52 -8.02
C HIS A 19 6.96 10.35 -6.49
N PHE A 20 7.21 9.13 -6.01
CA PHE A 20 7.37 8.88 -4.58
C PHE A 20 8.83 9.01 -4.15
N HIS A 21 9.04 9.36 -2.88
CA HIS A 21 10.36 9.40 -2.27
C HIS A 21 10.94 7.98 -2.11
N ALA A 22 12.26 7.86 -2.07
CA ALA A 22 12.92 6.60 -1.73
C ALA A 22 12.79 6.30 -0.22
N PRO A 23 12.91 5.02 0.21
CA PRO A 23 13.04 4.69 1.63
C PRO A 23 14.12 5.52 2.33
N SER A 24 13.89 5.90 3.58
CA SER A 24 14.73 6.82 4.35
C SER A 24 14.83 8.25 3.82
N GLU A 25 14.10 8.62 2.76
CA GLU A 25 14.08 9.98 2.20
C GLU A 25 12.77 10.74 2.44
N ASN A 26 12.02 10.36 3.48
CA ASN A 26 10.72 10.96 3.80
C ASN A 26 10.81 12.50 3.97
N TYR A 27 11.95 13.02 4.44
CA TYR A 27 12.18 14.47 4.58
C TYR A 27 12.14 15.27 3.26
N LYS A 28 12.15 14.59 2.11
CA LYS A 28 12.01 15.23 0.78
C LYS A 28 10.55 15.44 0.38
N THR A 29 9.58 14.89 1.11
CA THR A 29 8.16 15.06 0.78
C THR A 29 7.63 16.37 1.34
N ASP A 30 6.72 17.00 0.59
CA ASP A 30 6.07 18.25 0.99
C ASP A 30 5.38 18.11 2.35
N GLY A 31 5.64 19.06 3.24
CA GLY A 31 5.04 19.10 4.59
C GLY A 31 5.67 18.14 5.61
N TYR A 32 6.75 17.43 5.27
CA TYR A 32 7.42 16.56 6.23
C TYR A 32 8.13 17.35 7.35
N MET A 33 7.85 17.00 8.59
CA MET A 33 8.42 17.67 9.77
C MET A 33 9.77 17.05 10.14
N VAL A 34 10.82 17.87 10.12
CA VAL A 34 12.17 17.45 10.50
C VAL A 34 12.40 17.76 11.99
N THR A 35 12.81 16.73 12.74
CA THR A 35 13.15 16.85 14.17
C THR A 35 14.63 16.51 14.40
N ASN A 36 15.13 16.82 15.60
CA ASN A 36 16.55 16.60 15.94
C ASN A 36 17.00 15.14 15.84
N ASN A 37 16.08 14.16 15.89
CA ASN A 37 16.40 12.74 15.85
C ASN A 37 16.09 12.08 14.49
N ILE A 38 15.81 12.87 13.45
CA ILE A 38 15.33 12.36 12.16
C ILE A 38 16.27 11.31 11.54
N GLU A 39 17.58 11.53 11.62
CA GLU A 39 18.57 10.66 10.97
C GLU A 39 18.55 9.25 11.58
N ASN A 40 18.42 9.16 12.90
CA ASN A 40 18.40 7.87 13.59
C ASN A 40 17.09 7.12 13.31
N LEU A 41 15.97 7.83 13.20
CA LEU A 41 14.68 7.24 12.85
C LEU A 41 14.68 6.73 11.40
N LEU A 42 15.18 7.52 10.46
CA LEU A 42 15.21 7.13 9.03
C LEU A 42 16.14 5.94 8.75
N LYS A 43 17.24 5.80 9.51
CA LYS A 43 18.16 4.64 9.42
C LYS A 43 17.48 3.30 9.73
N GLN A 44 16.34 3.30 10.42
CA GLN A 44 15.61 2.08 10.75
C GLN A 44 14.72 1.59 9.58
N HIS A 45 14.49 2.43 8.55
CA HIS A 45 13.50 2.19 7.51
C HIS A 45 14.10 2.19 6.09
N CYS A 46 14.92 1.19 5.77
CA CYS A 46 15.70 1.13 4.52
C CYS A 46 15.01 0.43 3.34
N ARG A 47 13.75 0.01 3.47
CA ARG A 47 13.02 -0.71 2.41
C ARG A 47 11.58 -0.21 2.28
N VAL A 48 10.99 -0.42 1.10
CA VAL A 48 9.57 -0.14 0.87
C VAL A 48 8.72 -1.04 1.77
N GLN A 49 7.86 -0.41 2.56
CA GLN A 49 6.87 -1.07 3.42
C GLN A 49 5.54 -0.36 3.23
N THR A 50 4.56 -1.06 2.66
CA THR A 50 3.17 -0.57 2.55
C THR A 50 2.28 -1.33 3.51
N ARG A 51 1.05 -0.85 3.68
CA ARG A 51 0.01 -1.59 4.40
C ARG A 51 -1.32 -1.43 3.71
N SER A 52 -2.14 -2.47 3.75
CA SER A 52 -3.55 -2.38 3.40
C SER A 52 -4.36 -2.54 4.67
N PRO A 53 -5.05 -1.48 5.14
CA PRO A 53 -5.89 -1.55 6.33
C PRO A 53 -7.36 -1.79 5.95
N PRO A 54 -7.85 -3.04 5.90
CA PRO A 54 -9.28 -3.28 5.76
C PRO A 54 -9.99 -2.89 7.05
N GLU A 55 -11.11 -2.18 6.90
CA GLU A 55 -12.07 -2.06 7.99
C GLU A 55 -12.86 -3.38 8.10
N PRO A 56 -12.96 -3.99 9.29
CA PRO A 56 -13.68 -5.25 9.51
C PRO A 56 -15.19 -5.14 9.31
N ASN A 57 -15.71 -3.93 9.08
CA ASN A 57 -17.14 -3.62 9.07
C ASN A 57 -17.64 -3.22 7.66
N GLY A 58 -16.73 -3.13 6.69
CA GLY A 58 -17.00 -2.61 5.35
C GLY A 58 -17.29 -3.70 4.33
N ILE A 59 -18.35 -3.54 3.53
CA ILE A 59 -18.59 -4.37 2.35
C ILE A 59 -17.46 -4.11 1.34
N LEU A 60 -16.80 -5.18 0.91
CA LEU A 60 -15.88 -5.15 -0.23
C LEU A 60 -16.60 -4.66 -1.49
N HIS A 61 -16.22 -3.48 -1.95
CA HIS A 61 -16.64 -2.93 -3.24
C HIS A 61 -15.42 -2.71 -4.14
N ILE A 62 -15.65 -2.35 -5.41
CA ILE A 62 -14.60 -2.18 -6.43
C ILE A 62 -13.49 -1.19 -6.05
N GLY A 63 -13.76 -0.27 -5.11
CA GLY A 63 -12.74 0.66 -4.58
C GLY A 63 -11.59 -0.05 -3.89
N TYR A 64 -11.87 -1.19 -3.23
CA TYR A 64 -10.82 -2.00 -2.60
C TYR A 64 -9.87 -2.61 -3.62
N ALA A 65 -10.32 -2.90 -4.84
CA ALA A 65 -9.42 -3.39 -5.89
C ALA A 65 -8.30 -2.37 -6.18
N LYS A 66 -8.61 -1.07 -6.16
CA LYS A 66 -7.61 0.00 -6.32
C LYS A 66 -6.61 0.03 -5.17
N VAL A 67 -7.09 -0.01 -3.93
CA VAL A 67 -6.24 0.02 -2.72
C VAL A 67 -5.30 -1.18 -2.67
N ILE A 68 -5.83 -2.38 -2.93
CA ILE A 68 -5.06 -3.62 -2.98
C ILE A 68 -3.99 -3.55 -4.08
N ASN A 69 -4.37 -3.17 -5.31
CA ASN A 69 -3.41 -3.09 -6.41
C ASN A 69 -2.31 -2.06 -6.15
N ILE A 70 -2.63 -0.89 -5.59
CA ILE A 70 -1.62 0.12 -5.26
C ILE A 70 -0.69 -0.38 -4.16
N ASN A 71 -1.21 -0.85 -3.03
CA ASN A 71 -0.36 -1.19 -1.88
C ASN A 71 0.49 -2.43 -2.13
N PHE A 72 -0.11 -3.52 -2.64
CA PHE A 72 0.63 -4.75 -2.94
C PHE A 72 1.50 -4.59 -4.18
N GLY A 73 0.98 -3.96 -5.24
CA GLY A 73 1.72 -3.76 -6.48
C GLY A 73 2.91 -2.80 -6.31
N TYR A 74 2.79 -1.76 -5.49
CA TYR A 74 3.92 -0.89 -5.16
C TYR A 74 5.01 -1.65 -4.39
N ALA A 75 4.64 -2.41 -3.37
CA ALA A 75 5.59 -3.24 -2.64
C ALA A 75 6.29 -4.25 -3.58
N ALA A 76 5.53 -4.97 -4.42
CA ALA A 76 6.07 -5.92 -5.38
C ALA A 76 7.03 -5.26 -6.39
N ALA A 77 6.65 -4.11 -6.95
CA ALA A 77 7.43 -3.40 -7.96
C ALA A 77 8.80 -2.92 -7.46
N TYR A 78 8.92 -2.66 -6.15
CA TYR A 78 10.13 -2.16 -5.49
C TYR A 78 10.79 -3.19 -4.55
N GLY A 79 10.39 -4.46 -4.59
CA GLY A 79 10.97 -5.52 -3.73
C GLY A 79 10.73 -5.31 -2.23
N GLY A 80 9.68 -4.56 -1.90
CA GLY A 80 9.24 -4.27 -0.54
C GLY A 80 8.30 -5.32 0.03
N ILE A 81 7.66 -4.96 1.14
CA ILE A 81 6.63 -5.79 1.80
C ILE A 81 5.35 -4.99 1.97
N CYS A 82 4.20 -5.65 1.81
CA CYS A 82 2.90 -5.09 2.12
C CYS A 82 2.30 -5.84 3.31
N TYR A 83 2.05 -5.12 4.40
CA TYR A 83 1.38 -5.68 5.57
C TYR A 83 -0.14 -5.66 5.39
N LEU A 84 -0.78 -6.73 5.81
CA LEU A 84 -2.20 -6.73 6.10
C LEU A 84 -2.39 -6.28 7.54
N HIS A 85 -3.03 -5.14 7.75
CA HIS A 85 -3.21 -4.56 9.08
C HIS A 85 -4.70 -4.34 9.33
N TYR A 86 -5.37 -5.27 10.01
CA TYR A 86 -6.79 -5.08 10.34
C TYR A 86 -6.96 -3.85 11.20
N ASP A 87 -7.89 -2.97 10.83
CA ASP A 87 -8.25 -1.82 11.64
C ASP A 87 -9.34 -2.23 12.64
N ASP A 88 -8.92 -2.88 13.72
CA ASP A 88 -9.74 -3.39 14.82
C ASP A 88 -9.92 -2.34 15.94
N THR A 89 -9.73 -1.06 15.63
CA THR A 89 -9.85 0.03 16.61
C THR A 89 -11.30 0.25 17.09
N ASN A 90 -12.29 -0.33 16.40
CA ASN A 90 -13.71 -0.21 16.73
C ASN A 90 -14.31 -1.55 17.18
N PHE A 91 -14.52 -1.68 18.50
CA PHE A 91 -15.03 -2.88 19.15
C PHE A 91 -16.51 -3.22 18.83
N GLU A 92 -17.31 -2.28 18.32
CA GLU A 92 -18.77 -2.42 18.35
C GLU A 92 -19.42 -3.07 17.12
N ASN A 93 -18.70 -3.29 16.02
CA ASN A 93 -19.33 -3.73 14.75
C ASN A 93 -18.57 -4.80 13.96
N GLU A 94 -17.74 -5.60 14.60
CA GLU A 94 -17.01 -6.67 13.90
C GLU A 94 -17.93 -7.85 13.55
N GLU A 95 -18.20 -8.04 12.26
CA GLU A 95 -18.79 -9.27 11.74
C GLU A 95 -17.72 -10.10 11.03
N GLU A 96 -17.40 -11.28 11.58
CA GLU A 96 -16.39 -12.23 11.09
C GLU A 96 -16.48 -12.51 9.57
N LYS A 97 -17.68 -12.43 9.01
CA LYS A 97 -17.96 -12.64 7.57
C LYS A 97 -17.25 -11.63 6.65
N PHE A 98 -17.05 -10.38 7.09
CA PHE A 98 -16.37 -9.37 6.28
C PHE A 98 -14.86 -9.56 6.30
N LEU A 99 -14.33 -9.97 7.45
CA LEU A 99 -12.95 -10.38 7.61
C LEU A 99 -12.63 -11.52 6.64
N GLU A 100 -13.44 -12.58 6.64
CA GLU A 100 -13.23 -13.75 5.79
C GLU A 100 -13.21 -13.39 4.29
N ALA A 101 -14.16 -12.56 3.85
CA ALA A 101 -14.24 -12.12 2.45
C ALA A 101 -13.00 -11.31 2.02
N TYR A 102 -12.45 -10.47 2.90
CA TYR A 102 -11.27 -9.68 2.58
C TYR A 102 -10.01 -10.56 2.52
N VAL A 103 -9.87 -11.43 3.50
CA VAL A 103 -8.64 -12.19 3.73
C VAL A 103 -8.51 -13.34 2.77
N ILE A 104 -9.55 -14.15 2.65
CA ILE A 104 -9.48 -15.38 1.86
C ILE A 104 -9.63 -15.04 0.37
N ARG A 105 -10.60 -14.19 0.01
CA ARG A 105 -10.89 -13.93 -1.40
C ARG A 105 -10.01 -12.84 -1.99
N SER A 106 -9.96 -11.66 -1.36
CA SER A 106 -9.30 -10.50 -1.98
C SER A 106 -7.77 -10.54 -1.86
N ASN A 107 -7.23 -10.85 -0.69
CA ASN A 107 -5.78 -11.01 -0.53
C ASN A 107 -5.26 -12.28 -1.18
N GLY A 108 -6.00 -13.40 -1.11
CA GLY A 108 -5.66 -14.62 -1.85
C GLY A 108 -5.55 -14.36 -3.35
N TRP A 109 -6.47 -13.58 -3.92
CA TRP A 109 -6.35 -13.13 -5.30
C TRP A 109 -5.11 -12.24 -5.51
N ALA A 110 -4.90 -11.24 -4.66
CA ALA A 110 -3.79 -10.29 -4.76
C ALA A 110 -2.41 -10.97 -4.74
N ILE A 111 -2.17 -11.88 -3.79
CA ILE A 111 -0.92 -12.62 -3.64
C ILE A 111 -0.60 -13.45 -4.90
N ASN A 112 -1.64 -13.98 -5.55
CA ASN A 112 -1.50 -14.85 -6.70
C ASN A 112 -1.44 -14.08 -8.05
N HIS A 113 -2.00 -12.87 -8.12
CA HIS A 113 -2.20 -12.16 -9.40
C HIS A 113 -1.51 -10.79 -9.50
N ILE A 114 -1.00 -10.21 -8.40
CA ILE A 114 -0.35 -8.88 -8.39
C ILE A 114 1.20 -9.01 -8.40
N ARG A 115 1.73 -10.08 -8.99
CA ARG A 115 3.18 -10.26 -9.16
C ARG A 115 3.70 -9.57 -10.41
#